data_AF-A0A8X6SZ50-F1
#
_entry.id   AF-A0A8X6SZ50-F1
#
_cell.length_a   1.000
_cell.length_b   1.000
_cell.length_c   1.000
_cell.angle_alpha   90.00
_cell.angle_beta   90.00
_cell.angle_gamma   90.00
#
_symmetry.space_group_name_H-M   'P 1'
#
loop_
_entity.id
_entity.type
_entity.pdbx_description
1 polymer ?
#
loop_
_entity_poly.entity_id
_entity_poly.type
_entity_poly.pdbx_seq_one_letter_code
_entity_poly.pdbx_strand_id
1 'polypeptide(L)'
;MRLIERQLQTAVNNIVKWCDTNGHSISASKNCCVHFCRKRGIHPDPEIRIRAVQIPVVPDVRFLGVIFDRRLTFLPHILQLRKRCEKVFKPLEGVVKHLLGGGSNIITPSVSGNRYLSHRLRMCCILFSVQLYSEKT
;
A
#
# COMPACT_ATOMS: atom_id res chain seq x y z
N MET A 1 -5.94 -24.66 -5.08
CA MET A 1 -5.20 -24.04 -3.95
C MET A 1 -4.28 -25.00 -3.24
N ARG A 2 -4.72 -26.24 -2.92
CA ARG A 2 -3.96 -27.20 -2.10
C ARG A 2 -2.49 -27.42 -2.48
N LEU A 3 -2.15 -27.47 -3.77
CA LEU A 3 -0.76 -27.71 -4.19
C LEU A 3 0.16 -26.49 -3.91
N ILE A 4 -0.34 -25.28 -4.18
CA ILE A 4 0.38 -24.03 -3.92
C ILE A 4 0.51 -23.79 -2.42
N GLU A 5 -0.58 -24.01 -1.67
CA GLU A 5 -0.60 -23.90 -0.22
C GLU A 5 0.43 -24.84 0.43
N ARG A 6 0.51 -26.10 -0.03
CA ARG A 6 1.53 -27.04 0.44
C ARG A 6 2.95 -26.55 0.14
N GLN A 7 3.22 -26.08 -1.07
CA GLN A 7 4.53 -25.54 -1.43
C GLN A 7 4.89 -24.33 -0.56
N LEU A 8 3.92 -23.45 -0.31
CA LEU A 8 4.11 -22.27 0.52
C LEU A 8 4.36 -22.65 1.98
N GLN A 9 3.64 -23.64 2.51
CA GLN A 9 3.87 -24.19 3.84
C GLN A 9 5.26 -24.83 3.95
N THR A 10 5.71 -25.59 2.94
CA THR A 10 7.07 -26.14 2.90
C THR A 10 8.13 -25.04 2.92
N ALA A 11 7.95 -23.97 2.14
CA ALA A 11 8.86 -22.83 2.14
C ALA A 11 8.92 -22.13 3.51
N VAL A 12 7.77 -21.90 4.13
CA VAL A 12 7.69 -21.33 5.49
C VAL A 12 8.39 -22.23 6.50
N ASN A 13 8.19 -23.55 6.44
CA ASN A 13 8.86 -24.50 7.32
C ASN A 13 10.38 -24.46 7.16
N ASN A 14 10.88 -24.33 5.92
CA ASN A 14 12.32 -24.21 5.67
C ASN A 14 12.90 -22.92 6.27
N ILE A 15 12.18 -21.79 6.16
CA ILE A 15 12.58 -20.51 6.77
C ILE A 15 12.61 -20.64 8.29
N VAL A 16 11.58 -21.23 8.91
CA VAL A 16 11.53 -21.45 10.35
C VAL A 16 12.70 -22.32 10.82
N LYS A 17 12.96 -23.44 10.13
CA LYS A 17 14.10 -24.32 10.44
C LYS A 17 15.43 -23.60 10.32
N TRP A 18 15.60 -22.77 9.28
CA TRP A 18 16.80 -21.97 9.10
C TRP A 18 16.97 -20.97 10.25
N CYS A 19 15.92 -20.24 10.63
CA CYS A 19 15.96 -19.33 11.77
C CYS A 19 16.35 -20.05 13.06
N ASP A 20 15.75 -21.21 13.35
CA ASP A 20 16.05 -22.00 14.54
C ASP A 20 17.52 -22.45 14.57
N THR A 21 18.07 -22.85 13.42
CA THR A 21 19.48 -23.27 13.29
C THR A 21 20.44 -22.11 13.49
N ASN A 22 20.04 -20.88 13.13
CA ASN A 22 20.86 -19.67 13.25
C ASN A 22 20.59 -18.90 14.56
N GLY A 23 19.82 -19.46 15.50
CA GLY A 23 19.52 -18.82 16.78
C GLY A 23 18.49 -17.68 16.71
N HIS A 24 17.75 -17.55 15.61
CA HIS A 24 16.67 -16.58 15.45
C HIS A 24 15.31 -17.22 15.77
N SER A 25 14.47 -16.53 16.56
CA SER A 25 13.11 -17.00 16.86
C SER A 25 12.06 -16.22 16.08
N ILE A 26 11.25 -16.93 15.27
CA ILE A 26 10.10 -16.37 14.58
C ILE A 26 8.87 -16.44 15.48
N SER A 27 8.18 -15.32 15.64
CA SER A 27 6.92 -15.23 16.38
C SER A 27 5.72 -15.25 15.43
N ALA A 28 4.81 -16.20 15.62
CA ALA A 28 3.60 -16.30 14.81
C ALA A 28 2.64 -15.11 14.98
N SER A 29 2.57 -14.52 16.19
CA SER A 29 1.68 -13.38 16.48
C SER A 29 2.13 -12.06 15.85
N LYS A 30 3.43 -11.94 15.50
CA LYS A 30 3.98 -10.77 14.81
C LYS A 30 3.85 -10.86 13.29
N ASN A 31 3.50 -12.03 12.77
CA ASN A 31 3.40 -12.27 11.34
C ASN A 31 1.94 -12.24 10.90
N CYS A 32 1.72 -11.75 9.68
CA CYS A 32 0.43 -11.78 9.02
C CYS A 32 0.63 -12.20 7.55
N CYS A 33 -0.43 -12.70 6.92
CA CYS A 33 -0.43 -13.06 5.51
C CYS A 33 -1.33 -12.10 4.73
N VAL A 34 -0.88 -11.65 3.57
CA VAL A 34 -1.75 -11.00 2.58
C VAL A 34 -1.83 -11.89 1.36
N HIS A 35 -3.05 -12.33 1.05
CA HIS A 35 -3.30 -13.12 -0.15
C HIS A 35 -3.55 -12.19 -1.33
N PHE A 36 -2.57 -12.09 -2.22
CA PHE A 36 -2.71 -11.34 -3.47
C PHE A 36 -3.46 -12.18 -4.50
N CYS A 37 -4.65 -11.74 -4.89
CA CYS A 37 -5.41 -12.41 -5.93
C CYS A 37 -6.22 -11.43 -6.79
N ARG A 38 -6.25 -11.69 -8.10
CA ARG A 38 -7.10 -10.96 -9.06
C ARG A 38 -8.30 -11.79 -9.53
N LYS A 39 -8.47 -13.03 -9.03
CA LYS A 39 -9.61 -13.87 -9.42
C LYS A 39 -10.92 -13.23 -8.98
N ARG A 40 -11.90 -13.28 -9.88
CA ARG A 40 -13.30 -12.92 -9.60
C ARG A 40 -14.00 -14.20 -9.16
N GLY A 41 -14.59 -14.22 -7.97
CA GLY A 41 -15.29 -15.38 -7.40
C GLY A 41 -14.85 -15.71 -5.97
N ILE A 42 -15.64 -16.52 -5.28
CA ILE A 42 -15.34 -16.99 -3.91
C ILE A 42 -14.22 -18.02 -4.02
N HIS A 43 -13.10 -17.74 -3.38
CA HIS A 43 -12.01 -18.69 -3.24
C HIS A 43 -11.55 -18.66 -1.77
N PRO A 44 -11.24 -19.83 -1.17
CA PRO A 44 -10.79 -19.87 0.22
C PRO A 44 -9.49 -19.07 0.38
N ASP A 45 -9.28 -18.46 1.53
CA ASP A 45 -7.98 -17.89 1.84
C ASP A 45 -6.97 -19.01 2.14
N PRO A 46 -5.68 -18.81 1.85
CA PRO A 46 -4.65 -19.80 2.13
C PRO A 46 -4.50 -19.99 3.64
N GLU A 47 -4.39 -21.24 4.07
CA GLU A 47 -4.11 -21.57 5.47
C GLU A 47 -2.62 -21.85 5.64
N ILE A 48 -1.92 -20.96 6.36
CA ILE A 48 -0.48 -21.07 6.61
C ILE A 48 -0.26 -21.09 8.12
N ARG A 49 0.58 -22.01 8.58
CA ARG A 49 0.87 -22.20 10.00
C ARG A 49 2.36 -22.05 10.29
N ILE A 50 2.72 -21.44 11.41
CA ILE A 50 4.08 -21.39 11.96
C ILE A 50 4.04 -22.09 13.32
N ARG A 51 4.84 -23.16 13.50
CA ARG A 51 4.93 -23.89 14.78
C ARG A 51 3.54 -24.23 15.37
N ALA A 52 2.65 -24.74 14.52
CA ALA A 52 1.23 -25.06 14.80
C ALA A 52 0.25 -23.87 15.02
N VAL A 53 0.73 -22.62 14.97
CA VAL A 53 -0.13 -21.42 15.07
C VAL A 53 -0.49 -20.92 13.67
N GLN A 54 -1.78 -20.72 13.41
CA GLN A 54 -2.26 -20.16 12.14
C GLN A 54 -1.92 -18.68 12.03
N ILE A 55 -1.38 -18.27 10.88
CA ILE A 55 -1.10 -16.86 10.58
C ILE A 55 -2.41 -16.18 10.16
N PRO A 56 -2.77 -15.02 10.74
CA PRO A 56 -3.95 -14.28 10.33
C PRO A 56 -3.79 -13.72 8.91
N VAL A 57 -4.83 -13.86 8.09
CA VAL A 57 -4.89 -13.28 6.74
C VAL A 57 -5.52 -11.89 6.79
N VAL A 58 -4.77 -10.86 6.41
CA VAL A 58 -5.19 -9.45 6.50
C VAL A 58 -5.49 -8.85 5.11
N PRO A 59 -6.34 -7.82 5.01
CA PRO A 59 -6.68 -7.16 3.73
C PRO A 59 -5.58 -6.27 3.17
N ASP A 60 -4.74 -5.73 4.03
CA ASP A 60 -3.63 -4.88 3.67
C ASP A 60 -2.48 -5.00 4.67
N VAL A 61 -1.26 -4.77 4.19
CA VAL A 61 -0.05 -4.78 5.01
C VAL A 61 0.83 -3.61 4.63
N ARG A 62 1.48 -3.00 5.62
CA ARG A 62 2.55 -2.02 5.40
C ARG A 62 3.88 -2.74 5.32
N PHE A 63 4.56 -2.62 4.19
CA PHE A 63 5.91 -3.15 4.00
C PHE A 63 6.79 -2.07 3.36
N LEU A 64 7.96 -1.82 3.96
CA LEU A 64 8.91 -0.77 3.53
C LEU A 64 8.28 0.63 3.35
N GLY A 65 7.28 0.98 4.17
CA GLY A 65 6.59 2.27 4.10
C GLY A 65 5.47 2.35 3.04
N VAL A 66 5.29 1.32 2.23
CA VAL A 66 4.21 1.21 1.24
C VAL A 66 3.10 0.31 1.78
N ILE A 67 1.83 0.66 1.51
CA ILE A 67 0.69 -0.18 1.89
C ILE A 67 0.27 -1.00 0.67
N PHE A 68 0.30 -2.32 0.84
CA PHE A 68 -0.12 -3.30 -0.16
C PHE A 68 -1.50 -3.84 0.21
N ASP A 69 -2.48 -3.70 -0.68
CA ASP A 69 -3.80 -4.29 -0.56
C ASP A 69 -3.87 -5.65 -1.29
N ARG A 70 -4.84 -6.50 -0.92
CA ARG A 70 -5.08 -7.81 -1.58
C ARG A 70 -5.17 -7.74 -3.11
N ARG A 71 -5.61 -6.62 -3.68
CA ARG A 71 -5.77 -6.44 -5.14
C ARG A 71 -4.59 -5.74 -5.81
N LEU A 72 -3.57 -5.34 -5.03
CA LEU A 72 -2.43 -4.54 -5.49
C LEU A 72 -2.86 -3.26 -6.22
N THR A 73 -3.95 -2.64 -5.78
CA THR A 73 -4.43 -1.35 -6.30
C THR A 73 -3.69 -0.16 -5.69
N PHE A 74 -3.03 -0.35 -4.55
CA PHE A 74 -2.36 0.69 -3.75
C PHE A 74 -3.30 1.83 -3.32
N LEU A 75 -4.62 1.66 -3.46
CA LEU A 75 -5.61 2.68 -3.14
C LEU A 75 -5.49 3.17 -1.67
N PRO A 76 -5.34 2.29 -0.66
CA PRO A 76 -5.16 2.74 0.72
C PRO A 76 -3.91 3.61 0.90
N HIS A 77 -2.82 3.27 0.20
CA HIS A 77 -1.59 4.04 0.23
C HIS A 77 -1.79 5.43 -0.39
N ILE A 78 -2.38 5.51 -1.58
CA ILE A 78 -2.64 6.77 -2.29
C ILE A 78 -3.57 7.67 -1.47
N LEU A 79 -4.63 7.12 -0.88
CA LEU A 79 -5.53 7.87 -0.01
C LEU A 79 -4.81 8.41 1.23
N GLN A 80 -3.92 7.62 1.83
CA GLN A 80 -3.10 8.07 2.94
C GLN A 80 -2.15 9.20 2.53
N LEU A 81 -1.48 9.07 1.37
CA LEU A 81 -0.61 10.11 0.83
C LEU A 81 -1.38 11.40 0.57
N ARG A 82 -2.53 11.31 -0.11
CA ARG A 82 -3.42 12.45 -0.34
C ARG A 82 -3.78 13.16 0.97
N LYS A 83 -4.18 12.41 1.99
CA LYS A 83 -4.54 12.98 3.30
C LYS A 83 -3.35 13.67 3.98
N ARG A 84 -2.13 13.15 3.83
CA ARG A 84 -0.91 13.81 4.32
C ARG A 84 -0.66 15.11 3.57
N CYS A 85 -0.75 15.10 2.24
CA CYS A 85 -0.60 16.30 1.42
C CYS A 85 -1.66 17.35 1.75
N GLU A 86 -2.93 16.97 1.93
CA GLU A 86 -4.02 17.88 2.31
C GLU A 86 -3.76 18.56 3.67
N LYS A 87 -3.17 17.86 4.64
CA LYS A 87 -2.79 18.45 5.93
C LYS A 87 -1.72 19.53 5.80
N VAL A 88 -0.78 19.37 4.87
CA VAL A 88 0.29 20.34 4.61
C VAL A 88 -0.23 21.50 3.74
N PHE A 89 -1.08 21.19 2.77
CA PHE A 89 -1.58 22.17 1.81
C PHE A 89 -2.60 23.13 2.42
N LYS A 90 -3.51 22.66 3.27
CA LYS A 90 -4.56 23.50 3.88
C LYS A 90 -4.01 24.73 4.65
N PRO A 91 -2.98 24.61 5.49
CA PRO A 91 -2.34 25.78 6.11
C PRO A 91 -1.68 26.72 5.09
N LEU A 92 -1.02 26.16 4.06
CA LEU A 92 -0.37 26.95 3.01
C LEU A 92 -1.38 27.76 2.19
N GLU A 93 -2.56 27.23 1.92
CA GLU A 93 -3.65 28.00 1.28
C GLU A 93 -4.03 29.23 2.09
N GLY A 94 -4.08 29.14 3.42
CA GLY A 94 -4.37 30.26 4.31
C GLY A 94 -3.30 31.34 4.24
N VAL A 95 -2.02 30.93 4.23
CA VAL A 95 -0.87 31.84 4.10
C VAL A 95 -0.87 32.53 2.74
N VAL A 96 -1.11 31.78 1.65
CA VAL A 96 -1.17 32.35 0.29
C VAL A 96 -2.31 33.38 0.16
N LYS A 97 -3.49 33.10 0.73
CA LYS A 97 -4.60 34.06 0.74
C LYS A 97 -4.29 35.33 1.53
N HIS A 98 -3.57 35.20 2.64
CA HIS A 98 -3.15 36.35 3.45
C HIS A 98 -2.06 37.19 2.76
N LEU A 99 -1.14 36.55 2.02
CA LEU A 99 -0.07 37.24 1.31
C LEU A 99 -0.54 37.95 0.02
N LEU A 100 -1.59 37.46 -0.63
CA LEU A 100 -2.09 38.00 -1.91
C LEU A 100 -3.18 39.08 -1.77
N GLY A 101 -3.54 39.46 -0.55
CA GLY A 101 -4.61 40.44 -0.29
C GLY A 101 -5.99 39.85 -0.58
N GLY A 102 -6.91 39.91 0.39
CA GLY A 102 -8.18 39.20 0.41
C GLY A 102 -9.25 39.62 -0.61
N GLY A 103 -8.89 39.91 -1.86
CA GLY A 103 -9.78 40.28 -2.95
C GLY A 103 -9.66 39.42 -4.22
N SER A 104 -8.70 38.50 -4.30
CA SER A 104 -8.60 37.60 -5.45
C SER A 104 -9.43 36.33 -5.19
N ASN A 105 -10.54 36.16 -5.91
CA ASN A 105 -11.32 34.91 -5.96
C ASN A 105 -10.46 33.78 -6.54
N ILE A 106 -9.58 33.21 -5.72
CA ILE A 106 -8.94 31.94 -6.02
C ILE A 106 -10.07 30.93 -5.92
N ILE A 107 -10.57 30.46 -7.08
CA ILE A 107 -11.47 29.32 -7.18
C ILE A 107 -10.76 28.15 -6.47
N THR A 108 -11.05 27.95 -5.19
CA THR A 108 -10.75 26.71 -4.50
C THR A 108 -11.64 25.68 -5.17
N PRO A 109 -11.13 24.69 -5.91
CA PRO A 109 -11.98 23.65 -6.43
C PRO A 109 -12.53 22.90 -5.21
N SER A 110 -13.80 23.12 -4.88
CA SER A 110 -14.53 22.23 -3.99
C SER A 110 -14.56 20.88 -4.70
N VAL A 111 -13.82 19.91 -4.14
CA VAL A 111 -13.80 18.52 -4.65
C VAL A 111 -15.08 17.83 -4.18
N SER A 112 -16.22 18.31 -4.68
CA SER A 112 -17.52 17.66 -4.61
C SER A 112 -17.85 17.18 -6.02
N GLY A 113 -17.59 15.90 -6.28
CA GLY A 113 -17.93 15.27 -7.56
C GLY A 113 -16.79 14.44 -8.14
N ASN A 114 -16.98 13.14 -8.08
CA ASN A 114 -16.12 12.07 -8.61
C ASN A 114 -16.06 12.06 -10.15
N ARG A 115 -15.65 13.15 -10.81
CA ARG A 115 -15.70 13.26 -12.30
C ARG A 115 -14.65 14.11 -13.01
N TYR A 116 -13.54 14.50 -12.37
CA TYR A 116 -12.45 15.21 -13.07
C TYR A 116 -11.08 14.66 -12.67
N LEU A 117 -10.69 13.53 -13.26
CA LEU A 117 -9.35 12.97 -13.09
C LEU A 117 -8.47 13.06 -14.35
N SER A 118 -8.87 13.80 -15.40
CA SER A 118 -8.10 13.80 -16.67
C SER A 118 -7.37 15.08 -17.06
N HIS A 119 -7.50 16.23 -16.37
CA HIS A 119 -6.82 17.45 -16.87
C HIS A 119 -6.15 18.39 -15.87
N ARG A 120 -6.21 18.13 -14.55
CA ARG A 120 -5.54 18.97 -13.52
C ARG A 120 -4.51 18.26 -12.65
N LEU A 121 -4.12 17.04 -13.01
CA LEU A 121 -2.91 16.41 -12.48
C LEU A 121 -1.61 17.00 -13.06
N ARG A 122 -1.68 18.00 -13.95
CA ARG A 122 -0.48 18.62 -14.54
C ARG A 122 0.36 19.46 -13.56
N MET A 123 -0.20 19.95 -12.45
CA MET A 123 0.55 20.82 -11.55
C MET A 123 1.25 20.08 -10.38
N CYS A 124 0.76 18.91 -9.97
CA CYS A 124 1.39 18.13 -8.89
C CYS A 124 2.28 16.99 -9.38
N CYS A 125 2.25 16.64 -10.67
CA CYS A 125 3.09 15.57 -11.23
C CYS A 125 4.54 15.98 -11.54
N ILE A 126 4.99 17.19 -11.18
CA ILE A 126 6.36 17.68 -11.50
C ILE A 126 7.44 17.17 -10.52
N LEU A 127 7.08 16.49 -9.43
CA LEU A 127 8.08 15.89 -8.53
C LEU A 127 7.80 14.41 -8.28
N PHE A 128 8.06 13.56 -9.29
CA PHE A 128 8.61 12.20 -9.12
C PHE A 128 8.93 11.61 -10.50
N SER A 129 9.98 12.15 -11.13
CA SER A 129 10.73 11.46 -12.18
C SER A 129 11.89 10.73 -11.50
N VAL A 130 11.73 9.44 -11.19
CA VAL A 130 12.86 8.52 -11.05
C VAL A 130 12.65 7.40 -12.06
N GLN A 131 13.23 7.61 -13.24
CA GLN A 131 13.61 6.61 -14.23
C GLN A 131 14.59 5.62 -13.51
N LEU A 132 14.62 4.29 -13.67
CA LEU A 132 14.46 3.43 -14.84
C LEU A 132 14.09 1.99 -14.43
N TYR A 133 13.26 1.38 -15.28
CA TYR A 133 13.16 -0.07 -15.49
C TYR A 133 14.35 -0.54 -16.33
N SER A 134 14.84 -1.74 -16.06
CA SER A 134 15.94 -2.44 -16.74
C SER A 134 15.55 -2.92 -18.14
N GLU A 135 16.44 -2.81 -19.14
CA GLU A 135 16.47 -3.78 -20.25
C GLU A 135 17.87 -3.89 -20.90
N LYS A 136 18.18 -5.12 -21.32
CA LYS A 136 19.45 -5.65 -21.85
C LYS A 136 19.67 -5.23 -23.31
N THR A 137 20.86 -4.78 -23.68
CA THR A 137 21.82 -5.43 -24.62
C THR A 137 23.10 -4.61 -24.67
#